data_AF-A0A662C7W1-F1
#
_entry.id   AF-A0A662C7W1-F1
#
_cell.length_a   1.000
_cell.length_b   1.000
_cell.length_c   1.000
_cell.angle_alpha   90.00
_cell.angle_beta   90.00
_cell.angle_gamma   90.00
#
_symmetry.space_group_name_H-M   'P 1'
#
loop_
_entity.id
_entity.type
_entity.pdbx_description
1 polymer ?
#
loop_
_entity_poly.entity_id
_entity_poly.type
_entity_poly.pdbx_seq_one_letter_code
_entity_poly.pdbx_strand_id
1 'polypeptide(L)'
;MHHKLLYIFLLVFLASSCDMGGEGGGEPGPGTPVLKILEPSAMSETGFQLNWSILNPAGFNTIEVLVSEDEEMTKIVKFMELNDISAPYVIFDGLKGATTYFYKVSLKNQGSIVVESDLKRVETSFKMESFNLLTEDSYSLSSKLAYLESITGSRPGIIMMHEFGVWVNPWVGSALLKQLVAEGYVCLTFFFRGHGTSTPVDDLMTLINDKGLLAKDLQAAIDYMNEHELVSGTLGLIGGSMGAI
;
A
#
# COMPACT_ATOMS: atom_id res chain seq x y z
N MET A 1 47.97 -22.10 26.05
CA MET A 1 46.87 -21.48 25.29
C MET A 1 46.40 -20.24 26.03
N HIS A 2 46.25 -19.15 25.29
CA HIS A 2 46.19 -17.78 25.77
C HIS A 2 44.89 -17.43 26.52
N HIS A 3 45.01 -16.90 27.74
CA HIS A 3 43.96 -16.07 28.32
C HIS A 3 44.29 -14.61 28.01
N LYS A 4 43.46 -13.99 27.17
CA LYS A 4 43.54 -12.56 26.86
C LYS A 4 42.96 -11.77 28.04
N LEU A 5 43.81 -10.91 28.61
CA LEU A 5 43.47 -9.92 29.62
C LEU A 5 42.61 -8.83 28.96
N LEU A 6 41.38 -8.63 29.42
CA LEU A 6 40.52 -7.53 28.98
C LEU A 6 40.72 -6.36 29.95
N TYR A 7 41.42 -5.31 29.51
CA TYR A 7 41.49 -4.05 30.23
C TYR A 7 40.20 -3.26 29.98
N ILE A 8 39.39 -3.06 31.02
CA ILE A 8 38.30 -2.09 31.01
C ILE A 8 38.87 -0.78 31.55
N PHE A 9 39.01 0.21 30.68
CA PHE A 9 39.30 1.60 31.04
C PHE A 9 38.00 2.25 31.50
N LEU A 10 37.87 2.51 32.81
CA LEU A 10 36.80 3.33 33.36
C LEU A 10 37.27 4.79 33.37
N LEU A 11 36.94 5.55 32.32
CA LEU A 11 37.16 7.00 32.29
C LEU A 11 35.97 7.69 32.96
N VAL A 12 36.21 8.18 34.19
CA VAL A 12 35.33 9.13 34.87
C VAL A 12 35.63 10.52 34.31
N PHE A 13 34.76 11.02 33.43
CA PHE A 13 34.76 12.44 33.07
C PHE A 13 33.94 13.22 34.09
N LEU A 14 34.65 13.91 34.98
CA LEU A 14 34.12 15.07 35.71
C LEU A 14 34.02 16.23 34.72
N ALA A 15 32.81 16.53 34.25
CA ALA A 15 32.52 17.77 33.53
C ALA A 15 31.88 18.76 34.51
N SER A 16 32.58 19.88 34.69
CA SER A 16 32.21 21.03 35.51
C SER A 16 30.86 21.62 35.12
N SER A 17 30.11 22.01 36.14
CA SER A 17 28.95 22.90 36.05
C SER A 17 29.38 24.25 35.46
N CYS A 18 28.82 24.60 34.30
CA CYS A 18 28.58 25.96 33.87
C CYS A 18 27.20 25.99 33.19
N ASP A 19 26.30 26.67 33.88
CA ASP A 19 24.94 27.04 33.52
C ASP A 19 24.88 27.79 32.18
N MET A 20 24.18 27.23 31.19
CA MET A 20 23.61 27.97 30.06
C MET A 20 22.39 27.23 29.51
N GLY A 21 21.20 27.77 29.80
CA GLY A 21 20.05 27.81 28.89
C GLY A 21 19.37 26.48 28.55
N GLY A 22 18.33 26.14 29.32
CA GLY A 22 17.43 25.04 28.97
C GLY A 22 16.60 25.34 27.72
N GLU A 23 16.62 24.42 26.75
CA GLU A 23 15.52 24.22 25.82
C GLU A 23 14.68 23.06 26.35
N GLY A 24 13.51 23.40 26.88
CA GLY A 24 12.57 22.45 27.45
C GLY A 24 11.89 21.64 26.35
N GLY A 25 12.22 20.35 26.28
CA GLY A 25 11.23 19.33 25.92
C GLY A 25 10.23 19.22 27.08
N GLY A 26 9.33 20.20 27.20
CA GLY A 26 8.29 20.19 28.22
C GLY A 26 7.20 19.20 27.84
N GLU A 27 6.86 18.28 28.76
CA GLU A 27 5.59 17.57 28.70
C GLU A 27 4.45 18.62 28.61
N PRO A 28 3.40 18.38 27.80
CA PRO A 28 2.30 19.32 27.65
C PRO A 28 1.71 19.67 29.02
N GLY A 29 1.71 20.97 29.35
CA GLY A 29 1.17 21.46 30.61
C GLY A 29 -0.32 21.13 30.77
N PRO A 30 -0.84 21.10 32.00
CA PRO A 30 -2.25 20.83 32.28
C PRO A 30 -3.14 21.80 31.48
N GLY A 31 -3.95 21.25 30.57
CA GLY A 31 -4.85 22.01 29.69
C GLY A 31 -4.44 22.08 28.20
N THR A 32 -3.27 21.54 27.83
CA THR A 32 -2.89 21.42 26.40
C THR A 32 -3.63 20.23 25.78
N PRO A 33 -4.30 20.42 24.61
CA PRO A 33 -4.96 19.31 23.93
C PRO A 33 -3.92 18.30 23.43
N VAL A 34 -4.24 17.01 23.55
CA VAL A 34 -3.41 15.92 23.03
C VAL A 34 -4.19 15.20 21.95
N LEU A 35 -3.76 15.34 20.70
CA LEU A 35 -4.33 14.66 19.56
C LEU A 35 -3.63 13.30 19.36
N LYS A 36 -4.41 12.23 19.35
CA LYS A 36 -3.93 10.89 19.02
C LYS A 36 -4.70 10.36 17.80
N ILE A 37 -3.96 10.09 16.73
CA ILE A 37 -4.52 9.45 15.53
C ILE A 37 -4.69 7.95 15.80
N LEU A 38 -5.83 7.42 15.35
CA LEU A 38 -6.18 6.01 15.42
C LEU A 38 -6.18 5.41 14.01
N GLU A 39 -6.16 4.07 13.94
CA GLU A 39 -6.20 3.38 12.65
C GLU A 39 -7.44 3.77 11.83
N PRO A 40 -7.30 3.96 10.51
CA PRO A 40 -8.44 4.11 9.62
C PRO A 40 -9.39 2.91 9.69
N SER A 41 -10.67 3.16 9.45
CA SER A 41 -11.72 2.15 9.43
C SER A 41 -12.64 2.34 8.22
N ALA A 42 -13.66 1.49 8.07
CA ALA A 42 -14.63 1.57 6.97
C ALA A 42 -13.96 1.67 5.58
N MET A 43 -12.92 0.87 5.36
CA MET A 43 -12.14 0.86 4.12
C MET A 43 -13.01 0.42 2.94
N SER A 44 -12.96 1.18 1.86
CA SER A 44 -13.64 0.88 0.59
C SER A 44 -12.73 1.23 -0.59
N GLU A 45 -13.18 0.89 -1.79
CA GLU A 45 -12.45 1.22 -3.02
C GLU A 45 -12.39 2.72 -3.29
N THR A 46 -13.30 3.52 -2.72
CA THR A 46 -13.38 4.95 -3.03
C THR A 46 -13.33 5.82 -1.78
N GLY A 47 -12.94 5.26 -0.64
CA GLY A 47 -13.06 5.98 0.61
C GLY A 47 -12.63 5.20 1.84
N PHE A 48 -12.53 5.92 2.95
CA PHE A 48 -12.16 5.42 4.27
C PHE A 48 -12.64 6.39 5.35
N GLN A 49 -12.70 5.90 6.59
CA GLN A 49 -12.93 6.70 7.78
C GLN A 49 -11.60 6.95 8.49
N LEU A 50 -11.28 8.21 8.77
CA LEU A 50 -10.16 8.60 9.62
C LEU A 50 -10.63 8.84 11.05
N ASN A 51 -9.89 8.32 12.02
CA ASN A 51 -10.28 8.27 13.42
C ASN A 51 -9.22 8.95 14.30
N TRP A 52 -9.66 9.62 15.36
CA TRP A 52 -8.78 10.22 16.36
C TRP A 52 -9.42 10.26 17.74
N SER A 53 -8.60 10.54 18.75
CA SER A 53 -9.06 10.86 20.10
C SER A 53 -8.33 12.10 20.59
N ILE A 54 -9.05 13.00 21.24
CA ILE A 54 -8.48 14.23 21.82
C ILE A 54 -8.61 14.15 23.33
N LEU A 55 -7.48 14.21 24.04
CA LEU A 55 -7.46 14.38 25.49
C LEU A 55 -7.31 15.86 25.81
N ASN A 56 -7.95 16.32 26.88
CA ASN A 56 -7.99 17.74 27.30
C ASN A 56 -8.47 18.69 26.17
N PRO A 57 -9.73 18.57 25.69
CA PRO A 57 -10.21 19.31 24.53
C PRO A 57 -10.45 20.80 24.83
N ALA A 58 -9.38 21.57 24.97
CA ALA A 58 -9.41 23.01 25.25
C ALA A 58 -8.42 23.76 24.35
N GLY A 59 -8.65 25.06 24.14
CA GLY A 59 -7.72 25.93 23.42
C GLY A 59 -7.79 25.87 21.88
N PHE A 60 -8.73 25.12 21.31
CA PHE A 60 -9.02 25.07 19.87
C PHE A 60 -10.54 25.08 19.63
N ASN A 61 -10.97 25.52 18.45
CA ASN A 61 -12.39 25.57 18.07
C ASN A 61 -12.69 24.84 16.75
N THR A 62 -11.65 24.29 16.11
CA THR A 62 -11.75 23.67 14.81
C THR A 62 -10.82 22.46 14.70
N ILE A 63 -11.30 21.39 14.06
CA ILE A 63 -10.47 20.26 13.61
C ILE A 63 -10.36 20.36 12.08
N GLU A 64 -9.15 20.46 11.58
CA GLU A 64 -8.84 20.45 10.15
C GLU A 64 -8.26 19.09 9.77
N VAL A 65 -8.71 18.52 8.66
CA VAL A 65 -8.18 17.28 8.12
C VAL A 65 -7.85 17.47 6.65
N LEU A 66 -6.61 17.17 6.30
CA LEU A 66 -6.09 17.26 4.94
C LEU A 66 -5.76 15.86 4.44
N VAL A 67 -6.14 15.55 3.20
CA VAL A 67 -5.78 14.30 2.49
C VAL A 67 -5.12 14.65 1.17
N SER A 68 -3.95 14.07 0.91
CA SER A 68 -3.09 14.32 -0.26
C SER A 68 -2.74 13.03 -0.98
N GLU A 69 -2.45 13.13 -2.29
CA GLU A 69 -1.90 12.02 -3.10
C GLU A 69 -0.38 11.87 -3.00
N ASP A 70 0.30 12.79 -2.30
CA ASP A 70 1.75 12.85 -2.14
C ASP A 70 2.14 13.10 -0.68
N GLU A 71 3.33 12.62 -0.30
CA GLU A 71 3.84 12.69 1.07
C GLU A 71 4.17 14.13 1.48
N GLU A 72 4.55 14.96 0.51
CA GLU A 72 4.89 16.37 0.69
C GLU A 72 3.64 17.26 0.92
N MET A 73 2.44 16.67 0.87
CA MET A 73 1.16 17.36 1.07
C MET A 73 0.94 18.53 0.08
N THR A 74 1.39 18.37 -1.18
CA THR A 74 1.25 19.39 -2.24
C THR A 74 0.05 19.16 -3.15
N LYS A 75 -0.52 17.96 -3.19
CA LYS A 75 -1.67 17.55 -4.00
C LYS A 75 -2.87 17.19 -3.13
N ILE A 76 -3.37 18.18 -2.38
CA ILE A 76 -4.55 18.02 -1.53
C ILE A 76 -5.77 17.69 -2.38
N VAL A 77 -6.34 16.50 -2.17
CA VAL A 77 -7.55 16.02 -2.87
C VAL A 77 -8.81 16.11 -2.02
N LYS A 78 -8.66 16.09 -0.69
CA LYS A 78 -9.76 16.35 0.24
C LYS A 78 -9.30 17.26 1.37
N PHE A 79 -10.23 18.12 1.76
CA PHE A 79 -10.12 19.02 2.89
C PHE A 79 -11.43 18.94 3.66
N MET A 80 -11.36 18.89 4.98
CA MET A 80 -12.53 19.20 5.79
C MET A 80 -12.12 19.99 7.03
N GLU A 81 -13.09 20.79 7.47
CA GLU A 81 -13.04 21.60 8.66
C GLU A 81 -14.27 21.28 9.51
N LEU A 82 -14.05 20.81 10.75
CA LEU A 82 -15.11 20.47 11.70
C LEU A 82 -15.12 21.51 12.82
N ASN A 83 -16.27 22.17 12.99
CA ASN A 83 -16.53 23.04 14.13
C ASN A 83 -17.03 22.26 15.36
N ASP A 84 -17.48 21.02 15.16
CA ASP A 84 -17.72 20.09 16.26
C ASP A 84 -16.39 19.46 16.70
N ILE A 85 -15.77 20.08 17.71
CA ILE A 85 -14.51 19.61 18.30
C ILE A 85 -14.63 18.27 19.04
N SER A 86 -15.85 17.75 19.23
CA SER A 86 -16.08 16.44 19.83
C SER A 86 -16.15 15.31 18.81
N ALA A 87 -16.19 15.63 17.51
CA ALA A 87 -16.19 14.66 16.43
C ALA A 87 -14.93 13.76 16.55
N PRO A 88 -15.09 12.43 16.65
CA PRO A 88 -13.96 11.51 16.80
C PRO A 88 -13.46 10.95 15.47
N TYR A 89 -14.14 11.27 14.37
CA TYR A 89 -13.82 10.74 13.06
C TYR A 89 -14.36 11.61 11.94
N VAL A 90 -13.96 11.25 10.73
CA VAL A 90 -14.60 11.66 9.50
C VAL A 90 -14.51 10.60 8.42
N ILE A 91 -15.45 10.64 7.49
CA ILE A 91 -15.50 9.75 6.33
C ILE A 91 -15.15 10.55 5.09
N PHE A 92 -14.23 10.02 4.29
CA PHE A 92 -13.94 10.48 2.95
C PHE A 92 -14.41 9.46 1.92
N ASP A 93 -15.00 9.95 0.85
CA ASP A 93 -15.54 9.20 -0.29
C ASP A 93 -15.07 9.82 -1.63
N GLY A 94 -15.36 9.17 -2.76
CA GLY A 94 -15.00 9.68 -4.10
C GLY A 94 -13.49 9.80 -4.34
N LEU A 95 -12.68 9.00 -3.65
CA LEU A 95 -11.25 8.84 -3.88
C LEU A 95 -10.99 7.78 -4.96
N LYS A 96 -9.79 7.78 -5.54
CA LYS A 96 -9.35 6.72 -6.45
C LYS A 96 -9.07 5.45 -5.64
N GLY A 97 -9.46 4.30 -6.18
CA GLY A 97 -9.16 3.00 -5.59
C GLY A 97 -7.71 2.58 -5.78
N ALA A 98 -7.29 1.55 -5.05
CA ALA A 98 -5.91 1.06 -5.03
C ALA A 98 -4.83 2.16 -4.85
N THR A 99 -5.19 3.29 -4.23
CA THR A 99 -4.32 4.47 -4.13
C THR A 99 -3.92 4.72 -2.67
N THR A 100 -2.63 4.97 -2.45
CA THR A 100 -2.12 5.44 -1.16
C THR A 100 -2.34 6.94 -1.04
N TYR A 101 -2.96 7.35 0.05
CA TYR A 101 -3.16 8.74 0.43
C TYR A 101 -2.36 9.05 1.70
N PHE A 102 -1.96 10.30 1.83
CA PHE A 102 -1.31 10.86 3.01
C PHE A 102 -2.24 11.85 3.68
N TYR A 103 -2.24 11.91 5.01
CA TYR A 103 -3.13 12.80 5.73
C TYR A 103 -2.53 13.37 7.00
N LYS A 104 -3.06 14.52 7.41
CA LYS A 104 -2.81 15.18 8.69
C LYS A 104 -4.12 15.64 9.31
N VAL A 105 -4.15 15.65 10.64
CA VAL A 105 -5.23 16.24 11.43
C VAL A 105 -4.64 17.32 12.30
N SER A 106 -5.23 18.50 12.27
CA SER A 106 -4.75 19.68 12.98
C SER A 106 -5.86 20.29 13.81
N LEU A 107 -5.57 20.60 15.07
CA LEU A 107 -6.44 21.35 15.96
C LEU A 107 -6.11 22.83 15.80
N LYS A 108 -7.11 23.64 15.44
CA LYS A 108 -6.91 25.06 15.13
C LYS A 108 -7.73 25.96 16.03
N ASN A 109 -7.19 27.14 16.30
CA ASN A 109 -7.87 28.25 16.95
C ASN A 109 -7.73 29.50 16.10
N GLN A 110 -8.85 30.05 15.62
CA GLN A 110 -8.85 31.25 14.76
C GLN A 110 -7.88 31.14 13.58
N GLY A 111 -7.79 29.95 12.96
CA GLY A 111 -6.92 29.67 11.83
C GLY A 111 -5.46 29.33 12.17
N SER A 112 -5.02 29.54 13.42
CA SER A 112 -3.67 29.13 13.88
C SER A 112 -3.68 27.66 14.32
N ILE A 113 -2.66 26.91 13.93
CA ILE A 113 -2.46 25.53 14.39
C ILE A 113 -2.04 25.55 15.86
N VAL A 114 -2.76 24.80 16.69
CA VAL A 114 -2.47 24.58 18.11
C VAL A 114 -1.72 23.26 18.28
N VAL A 115 -2.20 22.20 17.62
CA VAL A 115 -1.59 20.87 17.56
C VAL A 115 -1.79 20.34 16.16
N GLU A 116 -0.78 19.64 15.63
CA GLU A 116 -0.87 18.92 14.37
C GLU A 116 -0.36 17.49 14.57
N SER A 117 -0.98 16.53 13.90
CA SER A 117 -0.51 15.15 13.91
C SER A 117 0.74 14.97 13.05
N ASP A 118 1.50 13.92 13.33
CA ASP A 118 2.43 13.39 12.33
C ASP A 118 1.71 13.08 11.01
N LEU A 119 2.48 13.07 9.92
CA LEU A 119 1.98 12.57 8.64
C LEU A 119 1.61 11.08 8.78
N LYS A 120 0.40 10.74 8.36
CA LYS A 120 -0.09 9.36 8.30
C LYS A 120 -0.42 9.00 6.86
N ARG A 121 -0.58 7.70 6.62
CA ARG A 121 -0.98 7.16 5.32
C ARG A 121 -2.08 6.14 5.44
N VAL A 122 -2.85 6.01 4.39
CA VAL A 122 -3.98 5.09 4.26
C VAL A 122 -4.11 4.69 2.80
N GLU A 123 -4.58 3.47 2.51
CA GLU A 123 -4.74 2.98 1.15
C GLU A 123 -6.18 2.53 0.93
N THR A 124 -6.85 3.09 -0.08
CA THR A 124 -8.17 2.61 -0.52
C THR A 124 -8.07 1.18 -1.05
N SER A 125 -9.10 0.38 -0.85
CA SER A 125 -9.06 -1.03 -1.26
C SER A 125 -9.22 -1.22 -2.78
N PHE A 126 -9.09 -2.48 -3.20
CA PHE A 126 -9.41 -2.99 -4.52
C PHE A 126 -9.74 -4.48 -4.39
N LYS A 127 -10.40 -5.08 -5.38
CA LYS A 127 -10.66 -6.52 -5.41
C LYS A 127 -9.43 -7.27 -5.87
N MET A 128 -9.19 -8.41 -5.24
CA MET A 128 -8.18 -9.37 -5.66
C MET A 128 -8.71 -10.78 -5.45
N GLU A 129 -9.05 -11.43 -6.55
CA GLU A 129 -9.55 -12.81 -6.56
C GLU A 129 -8.38 -13.78 -6.75
N SER A 130 -8.49 -14.98 -6.20
CA SER A 130 -7.48 -16.04 -6.37
C SER A 130 -8.14 -17.28 -6.93
N PHE A 131 -7.56 -17.84 -7.99
CA PHE A 131 -8.10 -18.99 -8.72
C PHE A 131 -6.96 -19.71 -9.46
N ASN A 132 -7.30 -20.77 -10.18
CA ASN A 132 -6.34 -21.48 -11.03
C ASN A 132 -6.79 -21.44 -12.48
N LEU A 133 -5.86 -21.13 -13.38
CA LEU A 133 -6.02 -21.33 -14.82
C LEU A 133 -5.64 -22.76 -15.18
N LEU A 134 -6.32 -23.34 -16.17
CA LEU A 134 -5.96 -24.65 -16.72
C LEU A 134 -5.33 -24.44 -18.10
N THR A 135 -4.13 -24.98 -18.31
CA THR A 135 -3.49 -24.99 -19.62
C THR A 135 -4.03 -26.12 -20.49
N GLU A 136 -3.84 -26.02 -21.81
CA GLU A 136 -4.17 -27.09 -22.77
C GLU A 136 -3.55 -28.44 -22.37
N ASP A 137 -2.33 -28.43 -21.85
CA ASP A 137 -1.60 -29.61 -21.39
C ASP A 137 -1.84 -29.93 -19.90
N SER A 138 -2.96 -29.46 -19.35
CA SER A 138 -3.50 -29.83 -18.03
C SER A 138 -2.66 -29.40 -16.82
N TYR A 139 -1.85 -28.35 -16.96
CA TYR A 139 -1.20 -27.69 -15.83
C TYR A 139 -2.14 -26.66 -15.21
N SER A 140 -2.17 -26.64 -13.87
CA SER A 140 -2.94 -25.67 -13.08
C SER A 140 -2.03 -24.51 -12.70
N LEU A 141 -2.36 -23.28 -13.11
CA LEU A 141 -1.57 -22.09 -12.82
C LEU A 141 -2.25 -21.23 -11.75
N SER A 142 -1.58 -21.07 -10.61
CA SER A 142 -2.09 -20.21 -9.54
C SER A 142 -2.10 -18.75 -9.98
N SER A 143 -3.28 -18.16 -9.95
CA SER A 143 -3.57 -16.87 -10.58
C SER A 143 -4.33 -15.94 -9.66
N LYS A 144 -4.15 -14.63 -9.86
CA LYS A 144 -4.92 -13.59 -9.19
C LYS A 144 -5.37 -12.51 -10.17
N LEU A 145 -6.65 -12.15 -10.08
CA LEU A 145 -7.26 -11.05 -10.84
C LEU A 145 -7.48 -9.86 -9.90
N ALA A 146 -6.87 -8.73 -10.20
CA ALA A 146 -6.98 -7.49 -9.43
C ALA A 146 -7.71 -6.42 -10.25
N TYR A 147 -8.71 -5.77 -9.65
CA TYR A 147 -9.55 -4.77 -10.31
C TYR A 147 -10.32 -3.91 -9.28
N LEU A 148 -10.97 -2.85 -9.75
CA LEU A 148 -11.95 -2.08 -8.98
C LEU A 148 -13.37 -2.49 -9.38
N GLU A 149 -14.16 -2.99 -8.44
CA GLU A 149 -15.57 -3.35 -8.63
C GLU A 149 -16.44 -2.12 -8.88
N SER A 150 -16.04 -0.97 -8.32
CA SER A 150 -16.69 0.34 -8.49
C SER A 150 -16.67 0.86 -9.93
N ILE A 151 -15.76 0.37 -10.78
CA ILE A 151 -15.76 0.71 -12.21
C ILE A 151 -16.68 -0.26 -12.94
N THR A 152 -17.69 0.27 -13.63
CA THR A 152 -18.66 -0.55 -14.39
C THR A 152 -18.20 -0.77 -15.83
N GLY A 153 -18.70 -1.85 -16.45
CA GLY A 153 -18.40 -2.19 -17.84
C GLY A 153 -17.02 -2.83 -18.06
N SER A 154 -16.79 -3.30 -19.29
CA SER A 154 -15.52 -3.90 -19.69
C SER A 154 -14.45 -2.86 -19.95
N ARG A 155 -13.19 -3.21 -19.65
CA ARG A 155 -12.04 -2.30 -19.63
C ARG A 155 -10.76 -3.03 -20.06
N PRO A 156 -9.68 -2.34 -20.45
CA PRO A 156 -8.45 -3.01 -20.88
C PRO A 156 -7.85 -3.91 -19.79
N GLY A 157 -7.33 -5.06 -20.21
CA GLY A 157 -6.67 -6.03 -19.35
C GLY A 157 -5.15 -5.90 -19.40
N ILE A 158 -4.46 -6.24 -18.30
CA ILE A 158 -3.00 -6.35 -18.24
C ILE A 158 -2.64 -7.71 -17.68
N ILE A 159 -1.78 -8.46 -18.36
CA ILE A 159 -1.21 -9.71 -17.85
C ILE A 159 0.23 -9.43 -17.39
N MET A 160 0.52 -9.75 -16.13
CA MET A 160 1.81 -9.49 -15.49
C MET A 160 2.53 -10.81 -15.16
N MET A 161 3.67 -11.02 -15.82
CA MET A 161 4.44 -12.28 -15.82
C MET A 161 5.72 -12.14 -15.00
N HIS A 162 5.94 -13.05 -14.06
CA HIS A 162 7.04 -12.98 -13.11
C HIS A 162 8.38 -13.51 -13.65
N GLU A 163 9.45 -13.29 -12.90
CA GLU A 163 10.80 -13.76 -13.19
C GLU A 163 11.00 -15.25 -12.87
N PHE A 164 12.07 -15.87 -13.39
CA PHE A 164 12.38 -17.27 -13.11
C PHE A 164 12.71 -17.53 -11.63
N GLY A 165 12.29 -18.67 -11.09
CA GLY A 165 12.68 -19.16 -9.77
C GLY A 165 11.95 -18.53 -8.59
N VAL A 166 10.89 -17.75 -8.82
CA VAL A 166 10.13 -17.09 -7.75
C VAL A 166 9.06 -18.01 -7.15
N TRP A 167 8.93 -17.95 -5.82
CA TRP A 167 7.87 -18.65 -5.06
C TRP A 167 6.80 -17.69 -4.51
N VAL A 168 7.08 -16.39 -4.59
CA VAL A 168 6.16 -15.30 -4.31
C VAL A 168 6.13 -14.42 -5.56
N ASN A 169 4.95 -14.15 -6.11
CA ASN A 169 4.83 -13.37 -7.34
C ASN A 169 5.08 -11.89 -7.00
N PRO A 170 6.15 -11.26 -7.51
CA PRO A 170 6.55 -9.91 -7.13
C PRO A 170 5.58 -8.82 -7.60
N TRP A 171 4.71 -9.14 -8.57
CA TRP A 171 3.70 -8.20 -9.05
C TRP A 171 2.55 -8.02 -8.06
N VAL A 172 2.23 -9.06 -7.27
CA VAL A 172 1.12 -9.06 -6.32
C VAL A 172 1.37 -8.03 -5.23
N GLY A 173 0.57 -6.96 -5.21
CA GLY A 173 0.72 -5.85 -4.27
C GLY A 173 1.82 -4.85 -4.61
N SER A 174 2.48 -4.98 -5.78
CA SER A 174 3.46 -4.01 -6.26
C SER A 174 2.84 -2.63 -6.52
N ALA A 175 3.64 -1.57 -6.43
CA ALA A 175 3.20 -0.21 -6.73
C ALA A 175 2.66 -0.09 -8.17
N LEU A 176 3.28 -0.77 -9.14
CA LEU A 176 2.83 -0.78 -10.53
C LEU A 176 1.46 -1.45 -10.68
N LEU A 177 1.24 -2.61 -10.06
CA LEU A 177 -0.07 -3.28 -10.09
C LEU A 177 -1.15 -2.36 -9.52
N LYS A 178 -0.88 -1.75 -8.36
CA LYS A 178 -1.83 -0.84 -7.70
C LYS A 178 -2.13 0.38 -8.58
N GLN A 179 -1.11 0.98 -9.18
CA GLN A 179 -1.29 2.10 -10.11
C GLN A 179 -2.15 1.71 -11.31
N LEU A 180 -1.91 0.56 -11.94
CA LEU A 180 -2.72 0.10 -13.07
C LEU A 180 -4.17 -0.17 -12.63
N VAL A 181 -4.39 -0.78 -11.47
CA VAL A 181 -5.74 -0.99 -10.94
C VAL A 181 -6.43 0.36 -10.65
N ALA A 182 -5.71 1.33 -10.08
CA ALA A 182 -6.21 2.69 -9.80
C ALA A 182 -6.59 3.46 -11.08
N GLU A 183 -5.85 3.24 -12.18
CA GLU A 183 -6.15 3.77 -13.51
C GLU A 183 -7.26 2.98 -14.24
N GLY A 184 -7.82 1.95 -13.59
CA GLY A 184 -8.99 1.22 -14.08
C GLY A 184 -8.69 0.07 -15.03
N TYR A 185 -7.49 -0.52 -14.96
CA TYR A 185 -7.19 -1.77 -15.66
C TYR A 185 -7.64 -2.99 -14.85
N VAL A 186 -7.92 -4.10 -15.55
CA VAL A 186 -8.06 -5.43 -14.93
C VAL A 186 -6.72 -6.13 -15.04
N CYS A 187 -6.07 -6.40 -13.91
CA CYS A 187 -4.70 -6.92 -13.87
C CYS A 187 -4.71 -8.39 -13.47
N LEU A 188 -4.24 -9.27 -14.36
CA LEU A 188 -3.99 -10.68 -14.09
C LEU A 188 -2.52 -10.89 -13.74
N THR A 189 -2.28 -11.53 -12.60
CA THR A 189 -0.99 -12.13 -12.27
C THR A 189 -1.18 -13.64 -12.25
N PHE A 190 -0.17 -14.40 -12.66
CA PHE A 190 -0.18 -15.85 -12.49
C PHE A 190 1.23 -16.35 -12.22
N PHE A 191 1.33 -17.53 -11.64
CA PHE A 191 2.56 -18.29 -11.58
C PHE A 191 2.67 -19.21 -12.79
N PHE A 192 3.77 -19.11 -13.53
CA PHE A 192 4.13 -20.15 -14.51
C PHE A 192 4.16 -21.52 -13.83
N ARG A 193 3.97 -22.59 -14.59
CA ARG A 193 4.12 -23.95 -14.06
C ARG A 193 5.48 -24.11 -13.36
N GLY A 194 5.56 -24.98 -12.36
CA GLY A 194 6.77 -25.15 -11.56
C GLY A 194 7.07 -24.04 -10.53
N HIS A 195 6.29 -22.96 -10.50
CA HIS A 195 6.49 -21.84 -9.58
C HIS A 195 5.32 -21.69 -8.60
N GLY A 196 5.59 -21.07 -7.45
CA GLY A 196 4.58 -20.79 -6.44
C GLY A 196 3.77 -22.04 -6.06
N THR A 197 2.46 -21.97 -6.25
CA THR A 197 1.54 -23.10 -6.05
C THR A 197 0.94 -23.63 -7.35
N SER A 198 1.51 -23.27 -8.51
CA SER A 198 1.17 -23.89 -9.79
C SER A 198 1.65 -25.34 -9.84
N THR A 199 1.10 -26.12 -10.77
CA THR A 199 1.50 -27.53 -10.97
C THR A 199 3.02 -27.64 -11.09
N PRO A 200 3.68 -28.47 -10.27
CA PRO A 200 5.13 -28.61 -10.29
C PRO A 200 5.63 -29.23 -11.60
N VAL A 201 6.90 -29.00 -11.92
CA VAL A 201 7.62 -29.65 -13.02
C VAL A 201 8.86 -30.35 -12.48
N ASP A 202 9.29 -31.44 -13.11
CA ASP A 202 10.43 -32.23 -12.66
C ASP A 202 11.75 -31.46 -12.73
N ASP A 203 11.94 -30.66 -13.79
CA ASP A 203 13.08 -29.78 -13.97
C ASP A 203 12.62 -28.40 -14.43
N LEU A 204 12.83 -27.40 -13.57
CA LEU A 204 12.45 -26.01 -13.83
C LEU A 204 13.21 -25.43 -15.03
N MET A 205 14.42 -25.91 -15.31
CA MET A 205 15.21 -25.46 -16.48
C MET A 205 14.53 -25.81 -17.81
N THR A 206 13.63 -26.78 -17.82
CA THR A 206 12.82 -27.11 -19.00
C THR A 206 12.02 -25.91 -19.50
N LEU A 207 11.57 -25.01 -18.62
CA LEU A 207 10.81 -23.82 -19.02
C LEU A 207 11.67 -22.80 -19.78
N ILE A 208 12.95 -22.71 -19.44
CA ILE A 208 13.88 -21.83 -20.14
C ILE A 208 14.33 -22.47 -21.47
N ASN A 209 14.47 -23.80 -21.49
CA ASN A 209 14.93 -24.54 -22.65
C ASN A 209 13.82 -24.78 -23.69
N ASP A 210 12.56 -24.88 -23.26
CA ASP A 210 11.38 -25.06 -24.10
C ASP A 210 10.39 -23.90 -23.90
N LYS A 211 10.56 -22.87 -24.73
CA LYS A 211 9.68 -21.70 -24.76
C LYS A 211 8.23 -22.05 -25.12
N GLY A 212 7.98 -23.21 -25.73
CA GLY A 212 6.63 -23.69 -26.02
C GLY A 212 5.81 -23.90 -24.75
N LEU A 213 6.46 -24.27 -23.63
CA LEU A 213 5.78 -24.44 -22.35
C LEU A 213 5.35 -23.10 -21.75
N LEU A 214 6.23 -22.10 -21.77
CA LEU A 214 5.89 -20.74 -21.33
C LEU A 214 4.78 -20.12 -22.20
N ALA A 215 4.82 -20.37 -23.51
CA ALA A 215 3.80 -19.92 -24.43
C ALA A 215 2.42 -20.52 -24.12
N LYS A 216 2.33 -21.79 -23.74
CA LYS A 216 1.06 -22.41 -23.31
C LYS A 216 0.51 -21.81 -22.02
N ASP A 217 1.39 -21.49 -21.07
CA ASP A 217 0.98 -20.85 -19.82
C ASP A 217 0.43 -19.44 -20.08
N LEU A 218 1.12 -18.67 -20.92
CA LEU A 218 0.65 -17.36 -21.37
C LEU A 218 -0.65 -17.47 -22.17
N GLN A 219 -0.80 -18.46 -23.04
CA GLN A 219 -2.01 -18.66 -23.82
C GLN A 219 -3.22 -18.89 -22.91
N ALA A 220 -3.09 -19.71 -21.85
CA ALA A 220 -4.17 -19.91 -20.87
C ALA A 220 -4.57 -18.60 -20.17
N ALA A 221 -3.60 -17.73 -19.87
CA ALA A 221 -3.86 -16.41 -19.30
C ALA A 221 -4.56 -15.46 -20.29
N ILE A 222 -4.14 -15.48 -21.56
CA ILE A 222 -4.75 -14.68 -22.64
C ILE A 222 -6.19 -15.13 -22.89
N ASP A 223 -6.43 -16.44 -22.99
CA ASP A 223 -7.77 -17.01 -23.24
C ASP A 223 -8.74 -16.62 -22.11
N TYR A 224 -8.33 -16.81 -20.85
CA TYR A 224 -9.12 -16.38 -19.71
C TYR A 224 -9.43 -14.88 -19.75
N MET A 225 -8.44 -14.04 -20.01
CA MET A 225 -8.65 -12.59 -20.05
C MET A 225 -9.55 -12.16 -21.22
N ASN A 226 -9.50 -12.82 -22.37
CA ASN A 226 -10.36 -12.52 -23.51
C ASN A 226 -11.82 -12.93 -23.28
N GLU A 227 -12.06 -13.98 -22.49
CA GLU A 227 -13.39 -14.47 -22.15
C GLU A 227 -13.99 -13.79 -20.91
N HIS A 228 -13.17 -13.09 -20.12
CA HIS A 228 -13.60 -12.45 -18.89
C HIS A 228 -14.50 -11.23 -19.13
N GLU A 229 -15.67 -11.19 -18.49
CA GLU A 229 -16.68 -10.14 -18.72
C GLU A 229 -16.20 -8.70 -18.42
N LEU A 230 -15.24 -8.56 -17.49
CA LEU A 230 -14.64 -7.27 -17.14
C LEU A 230 -13.61 -6.77 -18.17
N VAL A 231 -13.20 -7.58 -19.13
CA VAL A 231 -12.11 -7.26 -20.05
C VAL A 231 -12.64 -6.94 -21.44
N SER A 232 -12.23 -5.80 -22.02
CA SER A 232 -12.75 -5.30 -23.30
C SER A 232 -12.09 -5.92 -24.54
N GLY A 233 -11.32 -7.00 -24.37
CA GLY A 233 -10.53 -7.65 -25.44
C GLY A 233 -9.24 -6.91 -25.83
N THR A 234 -8.95 -5.75 -25.24
CA THR A 234 -7.63 -5.09 -25.36
C THR A 234 -6.73 -5.56 -24.23
N LEU A 235 -5.59 -6.18 -24.58
CA LEU A 235 -4.64 -6.71 -23.61
C LEU A 235 -3.27 -6.05 -23.74
N GLY A 236 -2.71 -5.63 -22.60
CA GLY A 236 -1.29 -5.34 -22.45
C GLY A 236 -0.57 -6.50 -21.74
N LEU A 237 0.71 -6.67 -22.04
CA LEU A 237 1.57 -7.68 -21.42
C LEU A 237 2.75 -6.98 -20.74
N ILE A 238 3.03 -7.34 -19.48
CA ILE A 238 4.19 -6.86 -18.72
C ILE A 238 4.93 -8.08 -18.20
N GLY A 239 6.24 -8.11 -18.39
CA GLY A 239 7.09 -9.22 -18.00
C GLY A 239 8.40 -8.76 -17.38
N GLY A 240 8.89 -9.51 -16.40
CA GLY A 240 10.25 -9.39 -15.89
C GLY A 240 11.07 -10.64 -16.19
N SER A 241 12.30 -10.48 -16.67
CA SER A 241 13.22 -11.61 -16.94
C SER A 241 12.56 -12.68 -17.83
N MET A 242 12.39 -13.92 -17.34
CA MET A 242 11.66 -14.99 -18.04
C MET A 242 10.27 -14.56 -18.52
N GLY A 243 9.52 -13.81 -17.72
CA GLY A 243 8.20 -13.32 -18.11
C GLY A 243 8.21 -12.33 -19.29
N ALA A 244 9.37 -11.81 -19.68
CA ALA A 244 9.53 -10.90 -20.83
C ALA A 244 9.99 -11.61 -22.12
N ILE A 245 10.34 -12.90 -22.06
CA ILE A 245 10.91 -13.69 -23.17
C ILE A 245 9.80 -14.49 -23.86
#